data_AF-A0A7C5DIK0-F1
#
_entry.id   AF-A0A7C5DIK0-F1
#
_cell.length_a   1.000
_cell.length_b   1.000
_cell.length_c   1.000
_cell.angle_alpha   90.00
_cell.angle_beta   90.00
_cell.angle_gamma   90.00
#
_symmetry.space_group_name_H-M   'P 1'
#
loop_
_entity.id
_entity.type
_entity.pdbx_description
1 polymer ?
#
loop_
_entity_poly.entity_id
_entity_poly.type
_entity_poly.pdbx_seq_one_letter_code
_entity_poly.pdbx_strand_id
1 'polypeptide(L)'
;MNKNIFLIGVVLVMFLFSMGSSSAQCTPSTTPRIKRINYFELAEDALFKYDFNLSNMDEKGVSYAYALLDKQLTGISISDDGVLVFKPSSDDIGVSRIGVIAVKEACADTLIVTLKILDKPDITFYEPRNSSLQVNQTQTIVFKVRAEDKDANETLGYEWFLDRSLINGSINKTTLVFRPGYELSGVHTISVRITDSHNLSTTKEWNVQVARVNRAPVLLFEVPGFMVFKNTASGAYNLNDYFDDPDGGPLSFSYKQVRPAFELPGVVYANISVNIDETGFVSYNPGLDTKGYAYFVFRAHDILNKSAESNIVRVDVISSDKFSMMRNSSVTDYCGDFVCSMVEDCHTCPFDCGLCKDQEPVGCMPDWNCSDWSPCLPAGFMIRNCTDLANCGDNRTKPDEVIRCEYTARCDDGLKNGVEEGVDCGGPCEPCPRCDDGVQNQGELGVDCGGPCAKPCPSCDDGIKNQNESDVDCGGPCPGCPGGKSCLKNKDCDSLRCEYLVCTFPSCDDGIRNQGESGVDCGGPCPKPCGNCSDGVQNQGESGVDCGGPCEPCPSCDDGLKNGGEWLVDCGGECRRCGFSDYFQAYIVFFIVLFVILGFIP
;
A
#
# COMPACT_ATOMS: atom_id res chain seq x y z
N MET A 1 -39.86 -6.20 -56.60
CA MET A 1 -39.64 -7.26 -57.61
C MET A 1 -38.72 -8.29 -56.95
N ASN A 2 -38.99 -9.58 -56.80
CA ASN A 2 -40.03 -10.47 -57.28
C ASN A 2 -40.05 -11.70 -56.32
N LYS A 3 -41.06 -11.84 -55.44
CA LYS A 3 -41.15 -12.95 -54.45
C LYS A 3 -41.42 -14.32 -55.08
N ASN A 4 -41.70 -14.37 -56.40
CA ASN A 4 -42.03 -15.59 -57.11
C ASN A 4 -40.87 -16.19 -57.92
N ILE A 5 -39.68 -15.58 -57.98
CA ILE A 5 -38.54 -16.13 -58.76
C ILE A 5 -37.66 -17.06 -57.93
N PHE A 6 -37.60 -16.92 -56.61
CA PHE A 6 -36.65 -17.68 -55.78
C PHE A 6 -37.16 -19.08 -55.36
N LEU A 7 -38.47 -19.25 -55.21
CA LEU A 7 -39.07 -20.57 -54.97
C LEU A 7 -38.96 -21.47 -56.21
N ILE A 8 -38.89 -20.86 -57.41
CA ILE A 8 -38.73 -21.59 -58.67
C ILE A 8 -37.32 -22.18 -58.77
N GLY A 9 -36.27 -21.51 -58.28
CA GLY A 9 -34.89 -22.04 -58.34
C GLY A 9 -34.68 -23.32 -57.52
N VAL A 10 -35.24 -23.39 -56.30
CA VAL A 10 -35.12 -24.59 -55.43
C VAL A 10 -36.03 -25.73 -55.92
N VAL A 11 -37.20 -25.40 -56.47
CA VAL A 11 -38.11 -26.40 -57.06
C VAL A 11 -37.61 -26.90 -58.42
N LEU A 12 -36.91 -26.09 -59.22
CA LEU A 12 -36.33 -26.51 -60.51
C LEU A 12 -35.17 -27.51 -60.34
N VAL A 13 -34.38 -27.35 -59.27
CA VAL A 13 -33.32 -28.32 -58.92
C VAL A 13 -33.94 -29.66 -58.48
N MET A 14 -35.09 -29.65 -57.79
CA MET A 14 -35.85 -30.87 -57.48
C MET A 14 -36.54 -31.50 -58.71
N PHE A 15 -36.97 -30.69 -59.70
CA PHE A 15 -37.71 -31.20 -60.87
C PHE A 15 -36.83 -31.75 -62.00
N LEU A 16 -35.57 -31.29 -62.10
CA LEU A 16 -34.60 -31.80 -63.08
C LEU A 16 -34.09 -33.22 -62.76
N PHE A 17 -34.41 -33.79 -61.59
CA PHE A 17 -34.08 -35.17 -61.23
C PHE A 17 -35.08 -36.23 -61.74
N SER A 18 -36.13 -35.87 -62.49
CA SER A 18 -37.14 -36.84 -62.94
C SER A 18 -36.91 -37.47 -64.33
N MET A 19 -35.89 -37.05 -65.10
CA MET A 19 -35.59 -37.69 -66.38
C MET A 19 -34.08 -37.74 -66.65
N GLY A 20 -33.47 -38.90 -66.37
CA GLY A 20 -32.07 -39.14 -66.71
C GLY A 20 -31.45 -40.23 -65.84
N SER A 21 -31.52 -41.45 -66.34
CA SER A 21 -30.89 -42.68 -65.86
C SER A 21 -29.44 -42.56 -65.36
N SER A 22 -29.26 -42.62 -64.04
CA SER A 22 -28.34 -43.49 -63.29
C SER A 22 -28.41 -43.07 -61.83
N SER A 23 -29.18 -43.79 -61.00
CA SER A 23 -29.27 -43.49 -59.58
C SER A 23 -27.92 -43.84 -58.92
N ALA A 24 -27.03 -42.85 -58.77
CA ALA A 24 -26.02 -42.91 -57.74
C ALA A 24 -26.77 -43.02 -56.40
N GLN A 25 -26.88 -44.24 -55.85
CA GLN A 25 -27.51 -44.43 -54.55
C GLN A 25 -26.58 -43.82 -53.50
N CYS A 26 -27.03 -42.76 -52.84
CA CYS A 26 -26.28 -42.13 -51.75
C CYS A 26 -26.04 -43.17 -50.64
N THR A 27 -24.78 -43.49 -50.42
CA THR A 27 -24.30 -44.34 -49.31
C THR A 27 -23.70 -43.46 -48.21
N PRO A 28 -23.54 -43.98 -46.98
CA PRO A 28 -22.82 -43.26 -45.91
C PRO A 28 -21.39 -42.85 -46.27
N SER A 29 -20.78 -43.48 -47.29
CA SER A 29 -19.43 -43.17 -47.79
C SER A 29 -19.41 -42.18 -48.95
N THR A 30 -20.55 -41.86 -49.56
CA THR A 30 -20.65 -40.94 -50.72
C THR A 30 -21.43 -39.66 -50.40
N THR A 31 -22.12 -39.63 -49.25
CA THR A 31 -22.82 -38.44 -48.76
C THR A 31 -21.84 -37.60 -47.91
N PRO A 32 -21.61 -36.31 -48.22
CA PRO A 32 -20.82 -35.44 -47.36
C PRO A 32 -21.48 -35.35 -45.98
N ARG A 33 -20.72 -35.21 -44.90
CA ARG A 33 -21.27 -35.08 -43.54
C ARG A 33 -20.77 -33.82 -42.86
N ILE A 34 -21.66 -32.85 -42.67
CA ILE A 34 -21.34 -31.59 -42.00
C ILE A 34 -21.08 -31.88 -40.52
N LYS A 35 -20.02 -31.29 -39.95
CA LYS A 35 -19.79 -31.35 -38.51
C LYS A 35 -20.96 -30.70 -37.76
N ARG A 36 -21.60 -31.45 -36.87
CA ARG A 36 -22.84 -31.05 -36.19
C ARG A 36 -22.58 -30.10 -35.02
N ILE A 37 -22.25 -28.84 -35.33
CA ILE A 37 -22.42 -27.70 -34.41
C ILE A 37 -23.53 -26.82 -34.97
N ASN A 38 -24.63 -26.70 -34.22
CA ASN A 38 -25.87 -26.08 -34.69
C ASN A 38 -26.28 -24.84 -33.88
N TYR A 39 -25.42 -24.35 -32.99
CA TYR A 39 -25.69 -23.19 -32.16
C TYR A 39 -24.41 -22.36 -31.97
N PHE A 40 -24.52 -21.05 -32.18
CA PHE A 40 -23.44 -20.09 -31.95
C PHE A 40 -23.99 -18.83 -31.27
N GLU A 41 -23.21 -18.29 -30.34
CA GLU A 41 -23.43 -16.97 -29.75
C GLU A 41 -22.41 -16.00 -30.33
N LEU A 42 -22.89 -14.91 -30.89
CA LEU A 42 -22.10 -13.93 -31.62
C LEU A 42 -22.27 -12.57 -30.95
N ALA A 43 -21.17 -11.85 -30.76
CA ALA A 43 -21.20 -10.46 -30.35
C ALA A 43 -21.49 -9.56 -31.55
N GLU A 44 -22.32 -8.52 -31.37
CA GLU A 44 -22.46 -7.43 -32.34
C GLU A 44 -21.09 -6.85 -32.73
N ASP A 45 -20.93 -6.43 -33.98
CA ASP A 45 -19.70 -5.86 -34.56
C ASP A 45 -18.46 -6.77 -34.55
N ALA A 46 -18.54 -7.98 -34.00
CA ALA A 46 -17.44 -8.93 -34.00
C ALA A 46 -17.42 -9.76 -35.30
N LEU A 47 -16.24 -9.87 -35.93
CA LEU A 47 -16.09 -10.73 -37.10
C LEU A 47 -16.14 -12.21 -36.68
N PHE A 48 -17.20 -12.89 -37.08
CA PHE A 48 -17.36 -14.33 -36.90
C PHE A 48 -16.85 -15.09 -38.13
N LYS A 49 -16.06 -16.14 -37.87
CA LYS A 49 -15.61 -17.11 -38.87
C LYS A 49 -15.76 -18.52 -38.33
N TYR A 50 -16.40 -19.41 -39.09
CA TYR A 50 -16.54 -20.81 -38.71
C TYR A 50 -16.36 -21.74 -39.92
N ASP A 51 -15.55 -22.78 -39.73
CA ASP A 51 -15.31 -23.82 -40.73
C ASP A 51 -16.18 -25.05 -40.42
N PHE A 52 -17.12 -25.33 -41.32
CA PHE A 52 -18.08 -26.44 -41.21
C PHE A 52 -17.50 -27.83 -41.56
N ASN A 53 -16.18 -27.92 -41.79
CA ASN A 53 -15.41 -29.10 -42.18
C ASN A 53 -16.10 -30.47 -41.98
N LEU A 54 -15.99 -31.33 -42.97
CA LEU A 54 -16.72 -32.60 -42.99
C LEU A 54 -16.11 -33.62 -42.01
N SER A 55 -16.97 -34.38 -41.33
CA SER A 55 -16.53 -35.32 -40.30
C SER A 55 -15.89 -36.61 -40.84
N ASN A 56 -15.93 -36.87 -42.16
CA ASN A 56 -15.38 -38.07 -42.80
C ASN A 56 -15.34 -37.94 -44.34
N MET A 57 -14.42 -37.13 -44.92
CA MET A 57 -13.79 -37.30 -46.24
C MET A 57 -13.01 -36.03 -46.63
N ASP A 58 -11.71 -36.15 -46.86
CA ASP A 58 -10.86 -35.12 -47.48
C ASP A 58 -11.08 -35.07 -49.01
N GLU A 59 -12.31 -34.81 -49.46
CA GLU A 59 -12.63 -34.87 -50.88
C GLU A 59 -12.67 -33.50 -51.54
N LYS A 60 -11.75 -33.32 -52.49
CA LYS A 60 -11.83 -32.28 -53.51
C LYS A 60 -13.16 -32.41 -54.27
N GLY A 61 -13.87 -31.30 -54.46
CA GLY A 61 -15.10 -31.25 -55.27
C GLY A 61 -16.42 -31.24 -54.50
N VAL A 62 -16.40 -30.97 -53.19
CA VAL A 62 -17.61 -30.59 -52.43
C VAL A 62 -17.85 -29.10 -52.58
N SER A 63 -19.11 -28.69 -52.77
CA SER A 63 -19.52 -27.29 -52.76
C SER A 63 -20.46 -27.03 -51.58
N TYR A 64 -20.30 -25.86 -50.96
CA TYR A 64 -21.14 -25.41 -49.86
C TYR A 64 -22.08 -24.29 -50.32
N ALA A 65 -23.28 -24.30 -49.78
CA ALA A 65 -24.23 -23.20 -49.90
C ALA A 65 -24.92 -22.99 -48.56
N TYR A 66 -25.44 -21.78 -48.34
CA TYR A 66 -26.33 -21.51 -47.23
C TYR A 66 -27.62 -20.85 -47.70
N ALA A 67 -28.68 -21.07 -46.94
CA ALA A 67 -29.98 -20.42 -47.13
C ALA A 67 -30.42 -19.81 -45.79
N LEU A 68 -30.96 -18.58 -45.85
CA LEU A 68 -31.60 -17.96 -44.69
C LEU A 68 -32.96 -18.63 -44.47
N LEU A 69 -33.18 -19.18 -43.27
CA LEU A 69 -34.45 -19.79 -42.89
C LEU A 69 -35.33 -18.78 -42.14
N ASP A 70 -34.73 -18.01 -41.23
CA ASP A 70 -35.38 -16.95 -40.45
C ASP A 70 -34.62 -15.61 -40.60
N LYS A 71 -35.35 -14.47 -40.60
CA LYS A 71 -34.84 -13.08 -40.70
C LYS A 71 -33.96 -12.84 -41.95
N GLN A 72 -33.78 -11.59 -42.36
CA GLN A 72 -32.77 -11.27 -43.39
C GLN A 72 -31.50 -10.83 -42.67
N LEU A 73 -30.43 -11.62 -42.78
CA LEU A 73 -29.10 -11.26 -42.30
C LEU A 73 -28.32 -10.62 -43.44
N THR A 74 -27.74 -9.45 -43.21
CA THR A 74 -26.94 -8.75 -44.23
C THR A 74 -25.46 -9.10 -44.09
N GLY A 75 -24.73 -9.25 -45.20
CA GLY A 75 -23.27 -9.46 -45.16
C GLY A 75 -22.79 -10.84 -44.68
N ILE A 76 -23.69 -11.80 -44.48
CA ILE A 76 -23.33 -13.20 -44.25
C ILE A 76 -22.91 -13.86 -45.58
N SER A 77 -21.87 -14.71 -45.55
CA SER A 77 -21.42 -15.46 -46.73
C SER A 77 -20.77 -16.78 -46.33
N ILE A 78 -20.93 -17.82 -47.14
CA ILE A 78 -20.14 -19.05 -47.04
C ILE A 78 -19.30 -19.16 -48.31
N SER A 79 -18.03 -19.51 -48.16
CA SER A 79 -17.15 -19.81 -49.30
C SER A 79 -17.27 -21.29 -49.71
N ASP A 80 -16.79 -21.59 -50.93
CA ASP A 80 -16.83 -22.94 -51.52
C ASP A 80 -16.02 -23.97 -50.73
N ASP A 81 -15.13 -23.54 -49.84
CA ASP A 81 -14.36 -24.37 -48.92
C ASP A 81 -15.09 -24.61 -47.57
N GLY A 82 -16.29 -24.08 -47.38
CA GLY A 82 -17.12 -24.32 -46.19
C GLY A 82 -16.90 -23.35 -45.04
N VAL A 83 -16.16 -22.25 -45.26
CA VAL A 83 -15.94 -21.21 -44.26
C VAL A 83 -17.09 -20.19 -44.29
N LEU A 84 -17.85 -20.13 -43.21
CA LEU A 84 -18.87 -19.12 -42.98
C LEU A 84 -18.21 -17.86 -42.39
N VAL A 85 -18.46 -16.71 -43.01
CA VAL A 85 -18.01 -15.38 -42.53
C VAL A 85 -19.23 -14.49 -42.33
N PHE A 86 -19.31 -13.87 -41.17
CA PHE A 86 -20.40 -12.96 -40.81
C PHE A 86 -19.91 -11.89 -39.83
N LYS A 87 -20.36 -10.66 -39.99
CA LYS A 87 -20.17 -9.58 -39.02
C LYS A 87 -21.55 -9.01 -38.69
N PRO A 88 -22.18 -9.41 -37.57
CA PRO A 88 -23.51 -8.92 -37.20
C PRO A 88 -23.49 -7.42 -36.90
N SER A 89 -24.59 -6.75 -37.25
CA SER A 89 -24.89 -5.36 -36.92
C SER A 89 -26.00 -5.27 -35.87
N SER A 90 -26.28 -4.06 -35.38
CA SER A 90 -27.39 -3.78 -34.46
C SER A 90 -28.77 -4.18 -35.01
N ASP A 91 -28.93 -4.25 -36.33
CA ASP A 91 -30.18 -4.73 -36.94
C ASP A 91 -30.32 -6.25 -36.85
N ASP A 92 -29.23 -6.98 -36.62
CA ASP A 92 -29.17 -8.45 -36.61
C ASP A 92 -29.45 -9.07 -35.23
N ILE A 93 -29.56 -8.24 -34.16
CA ILE A 93 -29.77 -8.67 -32.76
C ILE A 93 -30.93 -9.68 -32.62
N GLY A 94 -30.70 -10.66 -31.74
CA GLY A 94 -31.65 -11.73 -31.43
C GLY A 94 -31.29 -13.06 -32.09
N VAL A 95 -32.30 -13.92 -32.27
CA VAL A 95 -32.09 -15.29 -32.76
C VAL A 95 -32.46 -15.40 -34.23
N SER A 96 -31.52 -15.90 -35.05
CA SER A 96 -31.71 -16.18 -36.47
C SER A 96 -31.29 -17.61 -36.81
N ARG A 97 -31.94 -18.22 -37.80
CA ARG A 97 -31.61 -19.58 -38.25
C ARG A 97 -31.20 -19.58 -39.72
N ILE A 98 -30.13 -20.31 -40.00
CA ILE A 98 -29.62 -20.54 -41.35
C ILE A 98 -29.54 -22.04 -41.63
N GLY A 99 -29.81 -22.44 -42.86
CA GLY A 99 -29.59 -23.80 -43.35
C GLY A 99 -28.27 -23.85 -44.12
N VAL A 100 -27.33 -24.67 -43.70
CA VAL A 100 -26.09 -24.96 -44.42
C VAL A 100 -26.27 -26.28 -45.17
N ILE A 101 -25.87 -26.29 -46.45
CA ILE A 101 -26.00 -27.45 -47.33
C ILE A 101 -24.63 -27.75 -47.92
N ALA A 102 -24.16 -28.98 -47.77
CA ALA A 102 -22.98 -29.51 -48.45
C ALA A 102 -23.43 -30.47 -49.55
N VAL A 103 -23.01 -30.23 -50.79
CA VAL A 103 -23.41 -31.01 -51.96
C VAL A 103 -22.19 -31.63 -52.62
N LYS A 104 -22.30 -32.92 -52.94
CA LYS A 104 -21.34 -33.65 -53.78
C LYS A 104 -22.11 -34.52 -54.78
N GLU A 105 -21.92 -34.26 -56.07
CA GLU A 105 -22.64 -34.93 -57.16
C GLU A 105 -24.18 -34.87 -56.95
N ALA A 106 -24.83 -36.01 -56.69
CA ALA A 106 -26.27 -36.13 -56.45
C ALA A 106 -26.65 -36.27 -54.96
N CYS A 107 -25.68 -36.20 -54.04
CA CYS A 107 -25.89 -36.39 -52.61
C CYS A 107 -25.66 -35.07 -51.84
N ALA A 108 -26.50 -34.82 -50.84
CA ALA A 108 -26.42 -33.61 -50.01
C ALA A 108 -26.65 -33.94 -48.53
N ASP A 109 -26.02 -33.15 -47.66
CA ASP A 109 -26.30 -33.11 -46.23
C ASP A 109 -26.66 -31.69 -45.81
N THR A 110 -27.54 -31.57 -44.82
CA THR A 110 -28.14 -30.30 -44.40
C THR A 110 -28.04 -30.11 -42.90
N LEU A 111 -27.64 -28.92 -42.46
CA LEU A 111 -27.55 -28.56 -41.06
C LEU A 111 -28.28 -27.24 -40.83
N ILE A 112 -29.22 -27.22 -39.87
CA ILE A 112 -29.80 -25.98 -39.38
C ILE A 112 -28.90 -25.45 -38.29
N VAL A 113 -28.44 -24.20 -38.44
CA VAL A 113 -27.59 -23.50 -37.49
C VAL A 113 -28.37 -22.33 -36.92
N THR A 114 -28.40 -22.25 -35.59
CA THR A 114 -29.00 -21.15 -34.84
C THR A 114 -27.90 -20.18 -34.43
N LEU A 115 -28.06 -18.90 -34.80
CA LEU A 115 -27.19 -17.80 -34.40
C LEU A 115 -27.95 -16.93 -33.39
N LYS A 116 -27.42 -16.80 -32.18
CA LYS A 116 -27.88 -15.82 -31.19
C LYS A 116 -26.90 -14.65 -31.21
N ILE A 117 -27.36 -13.50 -31.69
CA ILE A 117 -26.57 -12.26 -31.72
C ILE A 117 -26.89 -11.49 -30.45
N LEU A 118 -25.87 -11.24 -29.64
CA LEU A 118 -25.90 -10.49 -28.38
C LEU A 118 -25.60 -9.01 -28.66
N ASP A 119 -26.34 -8.12 -28.00
CA ASP A 119 -26.14 -6.67 -28.05
C ASP A 119 -25.00 -6.30 -27.09
N LYS A 120 -24.24 -5.25 -27.41
CA LYS A 120 -23.34 -4.65 -26.42
C LYS A 120 -24.06 -3.47 -25.76
N PRO A 121 -23.67 -3.04 -24.55
CA PRO A 121 -24.30 -1.91 -23.92
C PRO A 121 -24.15 -0.62 -24.73
N ASP A 122 -25.23 0.15 -24.86
CA ASP A 122 -25.29 1.43 -25.57
C ASP A 122 -25.32 2.60 -24.57
N ILE A 123 -24.37 3.55 -24.67
CA ILE A 123 -24.33 4.73 -23.81
C ILE A 123 -25.36 5.77 -24.29
N THR A 124 -26.47 5.90 -23.57
CA THR A 124 -27.57 6.83 -23.90
C THR A 124 -27.36 8.23 -23.34
N PHE A 125 -26.61 8.37 -22.25
CA PHE A 125 -26.32 9.66 -21.63
C PHE A 125 -24.93 9.69 -20.99
N TYR A 126 -24.25 10.83 -21.10
CA TYR A 126 -23.02 11.09 -20.37
C TYR A 126 -22.83 12.57 -20.06
N GLU A 127 -22.19 12.84 -18.92
CA GLU A 127 -21.83 14.17 -18.42
C GLU A 127 -20.39 14.09 -17.85
N PRO A 128 -19.50 15.04 -18.14
CA PRO A 128 -19.65 16.21 -19.02
C PRO A 128 -19.75 15.85 -20.51
N ARG A 129 -20.46 16.68 -21.29
CA ARG A 129 -20.56 16.47 -22.76
C ARG A 129 -19.24 16.71 -23.50
N ASN A 130 -18.43 17.63 -22.99
CA ASN A 130 -17.13 17.93 -23.57
C ASN A 130 -16.12 16.85 -23.16
N SER A 131 -15.45 16.24 -24.15
CA SER A 131 -14.45 15.21 -23.93
C SER A 131 -13.08 15.77 -23.53
N SER A 132 -12.86 17.09 -23.62
CA SER A 132 -11.64 17.75 -23.13
C SER A 132 -11.99 18.82 -22.10
N LEU A 133 -11.52 18.66 -20.87
CA LEU A 133 -11.87 19.50 -19.72
C LEU A 133 -10.62 20.16 -19.15
N GLN A 134 -10.76 21.42 -18.71
CA GLN A 134 -9.75 22.17 -17.98
C GLN A 134 -10.29 22.42 -16.57
N VAL A 135 -9.58 21.95 -15.55
CA VAL A 135 -10.01 22.04 -14.15
C VAL A 135 -8.88 22.44 -13.24
N ASN A 136 -9.23 23.05 -12.11
CA ASN A 136 -8.25 23.40 -11.08
C ASN A 136 -8.16 22.28 -10.03
N GLN A 137 -7.04 22.22 -9.31
CA GLN A 137 -6.75 21.22 -8.26
C GLN A 137 -7.72 21.22 -7.09
N THR A 138 -8.59 22.24 -6.95
CA THR A 138 -9.60 22.32 -5.88
C THR A 138 -11.02 22.15 -6.41
N GLN A 139 -11.17 21.99 -7.72
CA GLN A 139 -12.45 21.92 -8.39
C GLN A 139 -12.92 20.47 -8.47
N THR A 140 -14.06 20.18 -7.84
CA THR A 140 -14.71 18.88 -7.96
C THR A 140 -15.50 18.81 -9.26
N ILE A 141 -15.32 17.73 -10.02
CA ILE A 141 -16.12 17.41 -11.21
C ILE A 141 -16.93 16.16 -10.92
N VAL A 142 -18.16 16.11 -11.43
CA VAL A 142 -18.98 14.90 -11.37
C VAL A 142 -19.16 14.37 -12.78
N PHE A 143 -18.69 13.15 -13.01
CA PHE A 143 -18.94 12.39 -14.23
C PHE A 143 -20.16 11.50 -14.01
N LYS A 144 -21.06 11.47 -15.00
CA LYS A 144 -22.24 10.60 -14.97
C LYS A 144 -22.38 9.89 -16.30
N VAL A 145 -22.83 8.65 -16.26
CA VAL A 145 -23.20 7.89 -17.45
C VAL A 145 -24.50 7.14 -17.22
N ARG A 146 -25.25 6.93 -18.29
CA ARG A 146 -26.34 5.96 -18.36
C ARG A 146 -26.18 5.18 -19.64
N ALA A 147 -26.30 3.87 -19.53
CA ALA A 147 -26.38 2.98 -20.67
C ALA A 147 -27.66 2.15 -20.60
N GLU A 148 -28.09 1.70 -21.77
CA GLU A 148 -29.19 0.77 -21.96
C GLU A 148 -28.68 -0.40 -22.80
N ASP A 149 -29.24 -1.58 -22.61
CA ASP A 149 -28.89 -2.79 -23.33
C ASP A 149 -30.18 -3.45 -23.81
N LYS A 150 -30.20 -3.91 -25.07
CA LYS A 150 -31.41 -4.49 -25.66
C LYS A 150 -31.60 -5.96 -25.27
N ASP A 151 -30.60 -6.60 -24.66
CA ASP A 151 -30.73 -7.94 -24.13
C ASP A 151 -31.62 -7.97 -22.88
N ALA A 152 -32.50 -8.98 -22.81
CA ALA A 152 -33.60 -8.98 -21.85
C ALA A 152 -33.12 -9.21 -20.41
N ASN A 153 -33.46 -8.26 -19.52
CA ASN A 153 -33.37 -8.39 -18.06
C ASN A 153 -31.92 -8.49 -17.51
N GLU A 154 -30.98 -7.77 -18.12
CA GLU A 154 -29.57 -7.75 -17.70
C GLU A 154 -29.23 -6.62 -16.72
N THR A 155 -28.22 -6.87 -15.89
CA THR A 155 -27.62 -5.84 -15.00
C THR A 155 -26.28 -5.41 -15.59
N LEU A 156 -26.14 -4.12 -15.88
CA LEU A 156 -24.90 -3.55 -16.41
C LEU A 156 -23.90 -3.27 -15.29
N GLY A 157 -22.67 -3.76 -15.46
CA GLY A 157 -21.51 -3.42 -14.64
C GLY A 157 -20.88 -2.11 -15.09
N TYR A 158 -20.49 -1.26 -14.15
CA TYR A 158 -19.81 0.02 -14.40
C TYR A 158 -18.47 0.04 -13.67
N GLU A 159 -17.39 0.30 -14.42
CA GLU A 159 -16.02 0.37 -13.90
C GLU A 159 -15.34 1.66 -14.37
N TRP A 160 -14.82 2.46 -13.44
CA TRP A 160 -14.13 3.71 -13.75
C TRP A 160 -12.62 3.57 -13.65
N PHE A 161 -11.92 4.28 -14.53
CA PHE A 161 -10.46 4.28 -14.61
C PHE A 161 -9.90 5.71 -14.60
N LEU A 162 -8.74 5.86 -13.96
CA LEU A 162 -7.87 7.03 -14.05
C LEU A 162 -6.54 6.56 -14.64
N ASP A 163 -6.15 7.09 -15.80
CA ASP A 163 -4.93 6.71 -16.52
C ASP A 163 -4.76 5.18 -16.66
N ARG A 164 -5.86 4.50 -17.00
CA ARG A 164 -5.97 3.03 -17.14
C ARG A 164 -5.92 2.24 -15.84
N SER A 165 -5.72 2.89 -14.69
CA SER A 165 -5.80 2.27 -13.37
C SER A 165 -7.24 2.28 -12.86
N LEU A 166 -7.70 1.14 -12.32
CA LEU A 166 -9.06 1.02 -11.79
C LEU A 166 -9.24 1.89 -10.54
N ILE A 167 -10.34 2.65 -10.48
CA ILE A 167 -10.71 3.44 -9.31
C ILE A 167 -11.52 2.57 -8.34
N ASN A 168 -10.87 2.07 -7.28
CA ASN A 168 -11.52 1.25 -6.26
C ASN A 168 -12.67 2.03 -5.57
N GLY A 169 -13.83 1.39 -5.39
CA GLY A 169 -15.02 2.01 -4.77
C GLY A 169 -15.97 2.76 -5.73
N SER A 170 -15.65 2.79 -7.03
CA SER A 170 -16.51 3.28 -8.12
C SER A 170 -17.35 2.19 -8.80
N ILE A 171 -17.15 0.94 -8.41
CA ILE A 171 -17.78 -0.25 -9.02
C ILE A 171 -19.29 -0.19 -8.80
N ASN A 172 -20.06 -0.45 -9.87
CA ASN A 172 -21.53 -0.41 -9.90
C ASN A 172 -22.15 0.98 -9.68
N LYS A 173 -21.40 2.07 -9.93
CA LYS A 173 -21.92 3.44 -9.87
C LYS A 173 -21.94 4.08 -11.25
N THR A 174 -23.11 4.60 -11.63
CA THR A 174 -23.33 5.45 -12.81
C THR A 174 -22.67 6.82 -12.67
N THR A 175 -22.09 7.15 -11.51
CA THR A 175 -21.54 8.47 -11.19
C THR A 175 -20.16 8.34 -10.54
N LEU A 176 -19.19 9.11 -11.04
CA LEU A 176 -17.87 9.29 -10.45
C LEU A 176 -17.69 10.74 -10.02
N VAL A 177 -17.30 10.95 -8.76
CA VAL A 177 -16.94 12.28 -8.24
C VAL A 177 -15.42 12.40 -8.29
N PHE A 178 -14.90 13.16 -9.24
CA PHE A 178 -13.48 13.40 -9.40
C PHE A 178 -13.06 14.63 -8.60
N ARG A 179 -12.20 14.40 -7.60
CA ARG A 179 -11.58 15.44 -6.77
C ARG A 179 -10.08 15.37 -7.03
N PRO A 180 -9.56 16.10 -8.03
CA PRO A 180 -8.12 16.10 -8.29
C PRO A 180 -7.40 16.61 -7.04
N GLY A 181 -6.39 15.89 -6.59
CA GLY A 181 -5.46 16.36 -5.56
C GLY A 181 -4.21 16.98 -6.19
N TYR A 182 -3.26 17.41 -5.35
CA TYR A 182 -2.02 18.04 -5.81
C TYR A 182 -1.14 17.11 -6.67
N GLU A 183 -1.11 15.82 -6.34
CA GLU A 183 -0.38 14.78 -7.07
C GLU A 183 -0.90 14.52 -8.49
N LEU A 184 -2.12 14.99 -8.80
CA LEU A 184 -2.78 14.80 -10.09
C LEU A 184 -2.69 16.06 -10.97
N SER A 185 -1.60 16.82 -10.85
CA SER A 185 -1.34 17.96 -11.74
C SER A 185 -0.84 17.46 -13.09
N GLY A 186 -1.46 17.91 -14.19
CA GLY A 186 -1.12 17.46 -15.53
C GLY A 186 -2.33 17.01 -16.34
N VAL A 187 -2.08 16.23 -17.38
CA VAL A 187 -3.14 15.69 -18.25
C VAL A 187 -3.43 14.27 -17.81
N HIS A 188 -4.69 14.02 -17.46
CA HIS A 188 -5.19 12.73 -17.02
C HIS A 188 -6.32 12.26 -17.92
N THR A 189 -6.45 10.95 -18.09
CA THR A 189 -7.55 10.33 -18.83
C THR A 189 -8.48 9.64 -17.86
N ILE A 190 -9.73 10.09 -17.81
CA ILE A 190 -10.80 9.42 -17.06
C ILE A 190 -11.63 8.62 -18.05
N SER A 191 -11.85 7.34 -17.78
CA SER A 191 -12.71 6.51 -18.60
C SER A 191 -13.66 5.66 -17.77
N VAL A 192 -14.76 5.26 -18.38
CA VAL A 192 -15.71 4.30 -17.83
C VAL A 192 -15.95 3.19 -18.82
N ARG A 193 -15.79 1.96 -18.35
CA ARG A 193 -16.14 0.73 -19.06
C ARG A 193 -17.47 0.23 -18.51
N ILE A 194 -18.40 -0.04 -19.41
CA ILE A 194 -19.73 -0.55 -19.09
C ILE A 194 -19.84 -1.92 -19.73
N THR A 195 -20.09 -2.94 -18.93
CA THR A 195 -20.06 -4.35 -19.33
C THR A 195 -21.41 -4.99 -19.05
N ASP A 196 -21.91 -5.80 -19.99
CA ASP A 196 -23.12 -6.62 -19.82
C ASP A 196 -22.82 -7.92 -19.04
N SER A 197 -23.81 -8.82 -18.93
CA SER A 197 -23.60 -10.13 -18.28
C SER A 197 -22.86 -11.15 -19.17
N HIS A 198 -22.75 -10.87 -20.47
CA HIS A 198 -22.05 -11.67 -21.48
C HIS A 198 -20.61 -11.19 -21.75
N ASN A 199 -20.11 -10.26 -20.93
CA ASN A 199 -18.78 -9.66 -21.01
C ASN A 199 -18.50 -8.80 -22.26
N LEU A 200 -19.55 -8.34 -22.96
CA LEU A 200 -19.44 -7.30 -23.98
C LEU A 200 -19.43 -5.94 -23.30
N SER A 201 -18.58 -5.03 -23.82
CA SER A 201 -18.39 -3.74 -23.17
C SER A 201 -18.27 -2.58 -24.14
N THR A 202 -18.70 -1.43 -23.65
CA THR A 202 -18.53 -0.12 -24.28
C THR A 202 -17.74 0.79 -23.35
N THR A 203 -16.98 1.73 -23.92
CA THR A 203 -16.11 2.61 -23.15
C THR A 203 -16.32 4.07 -23.56
N LYS A 204 -16.39 4.95 -22.56
CA LYS A 204 -16.37 6.41 -22.74
C LYS A 204 -15.14 7.02 -22.07
N GLU A 205 -14.47 7.93 -22.77
CA GLU A 205 -13.26 8.61 -22.28
C GLU A 205 -13.40 10.15 -22.25
N TRP A 206 -12.72 10.75 -21.29
CA TRP A 206 -12.52 12.20 -21.12
C TRP A 206 -11.04 12.50 -20.83
N ASN A 207 -10.51 13.51 -21.50
CA ASN A 207 -9.21 14.10 -21.22
C ASN A 207 -9.39 15.28 -20.26
N VAL A 208 -8.74 15.24 -19.11
CA VAL A 208 -8.84 16.24 -18.06
C VAL A 208 -7.46 16.85 -17.83
N GLN A 209 -7.31 18.14 -18.13
CA GLN A 209 -6.12 18.89 -17.78
C GLN A 209 -6.35 19.60 -16.44
N VAL A 210 -5.56 19.21 -15.44
CA VAL A 210 -5.57 19.77 -14.10
C VAL A 210 -4.51 20.86 -14.00
N ALA A 211 -4.95 22.12 -13.96
CA ALA A 211 -4.08 23.29 -13.84
C ALA A 211 -3.49 23.39 -12.43
N ARG A 212 -2.21 23.76 -12.32
CA ARG A 212 -1.54 23.99 -11.02
C ARG A 212 -2.03 25.29 -10.37
N VAL A 213 -2.42 25.24 -9.10
CA VAL A 213 -2.75 26.45 -8.31
C VAL A 213 -1.57 26.77 -7.42
N ASN A 214 -1.04 27.99 -7.55
CA ASN A 214 0.15 28.45 -6.84
C ASN A 214 -0.08 28.56 -5.31
N ARG A 215 0.79 27.94 -4.51
CA ARG A 215 0.81 27.81 -3.05
C ARG A 215 1.83 28.78 -2.44
N ALA A 216 1.61 29.16 -1.19
CA ALA A 216 2.59 29.98 -0.49
C ALA A 216 3.85 29.15 -0.15
N PRO A 217 5.02 29.77 -0.06
CA PRO A 217 6.23 29.12 0.45
C PRO A 217 6.02 28.57 1.86
N VAL A 218 6.84 27.61 2.27
CA VAL A 218 6.82 27.00 3.60
C VAL A 218 8.20 27.06 4.26
N LEU A 219 8.21 27.18 5.59
CA LEU A 219 9.43 27.04 6.39
C LEU A 219 9.64 25.55 6.70
N LEU A 220 10.73 24.98 6.21
CA LEU A 220 11.09 23.57 6.45
C LEU A 220 11.81 23.37 7.78
N PHE A 221 12.73 24.28 8.11
CA PHE A 221 13.56 24.21 9.32
C PHE A 221 13.65 25.57 10.01
N GLU A 222 13.84 25.56 11.32
CA GLU A 222 14.12 26.79 12.04
C GLU A 222 15.46 27.39 11.60
N VAL A 223 15.45 28.69 11.34
CA VAL A 223 16.64 29.44 10.96
C VAL A 223 17.50 29.67 12.22
N PRO A 224 18.79 29.29 12.22
CA PRO A 224 19.64 29.37 13.40
C PRO A 224 20.07 30.80 13.71
N GLY A 225 20.38 31.03 14.99
CA GLY A 225 21.05 32.26 15.43
C GLY A 225 22.46 32.40 14.88
N PHE A 226 23.01 33.61 14.89
CA PHE A 226 24.32 33.89 14.28
C PHE A 226 25.18 34.85 15.10
N MET A 227 26.50 34.68 15.08
CA MET A 227 27.45 35.57 15.75
C MET A 227 28.24 36.38 14.72
N VAL A 228 28.37 37.69 14.94
CA VAL A 228 29.04 38.60 14.03
C VAL A 228 30.06 39.43 14.79
N PHE A 229 31.24 39.61 14.18
CA PHE A 229 32.25 40.51 14.72
C PHE A 229 31.93 41.96 14.38
N LYS A 230 32.16 42.84 15.34
CA LYS A 230 32.13 44.29 15.15
C LYS A 230 32.95 44.66 13.90
N ASN A 231 32.42 45.57 13.09
CA ASN A 231 33.07 46.11 11.88
C ASN A 231 33.38 45.10 10.77
N THR A 232 32.84 43.89 10.84
CA THR A 232 33.07 42.86 9.82
C THR A 232 31.73 42.42 9.25
N ALA A 233 31.59 42.56 7.92
CA ALA A 233 30.48 41.91 7.23
C ALA A 233 30.73 40.41 7.23
N SER A 234 29.80 39.63 7.78
CA SER A 234 29.92 38.18 7.83
C SER A 234 28.74 37.54 7.11
N GLY A 235 29.07 36.64 6.18
CA GLY A 235 28.08 35.75 5.57
C GLY A 235 27.63 34.70 6.58
N ALA A 236 26.34 34.37 6.57
CA ALA A 236 25.74 33.48 7.55
C ALA A 236 25.27 32.16 6.95
N TYR A 237 24.17 32.19 6.20
CA TYR A 237 23.51 31.01 5.63
C TYR A 237 22.65 31.42 4.43
N ASN A 238 22.25 30.44 3.62
CA ASN A 238 21.31 30.65 2.52
C ASN A 238 19.88 30.35 2.98
N LEU A 239 18.94 31.27 2.77
CA LEU A 239 17.54 31.08 3.15
C LEU A 239 16.82 30.02 2.31
N ASN A 240 17.32 29.69 1.13
CA ASN A 240 16.81 28.57 0.33
C ASN A 240 17.02 27.20 0.99
N ASP A 241 17.89 27.09 2.00
CA ASP A 241 18.06 25.85 2.77
C ASP A 241 16.95 25.67 3.82
N TYR A 242 16.20 26.73 4.13
CA TYR A 242 15.20 26.77 5.20
C TYR A 242 13.78 26.97 4.70
N PHE A 243 13.62 27.54 3.50
CA PHE A 243 12.33 27.75 2.86
C PHE A 243 12.24 26.97 1.57
N ASP A 244 11.06 26.41 1.32
CA ASP A 244 10.76 25.73 0.06
C ASP A 244 9.44 26.21 -0.50
N ASP A 245 9.37 26.29 -1.83
CA ASP A 245 8.13 26.57 -2.53
C ASP A 245 7.52 25.22 -2.94
N PRO A 246 6.34 24.85 -2.42
CA PRO A 246 5.73 23.57 -2.75
C PRO A 246 5.50 23.36 -4.27
N ASP A 247 5.44 24.43 -5.07
CA ASP A 247 5.29 24.39 -6.52
C ASP A 247 6.62 24.46 -7.28
N GLY A 248 7.76 24.51 -6.58
CA GLY A 248 9.10 24.59 -7.16
C GLY A 248 9.41 25.93 -7.80
N GLY A 249 8.66 26.98 -7.45
CA GLY A 249 8.91 28.36 -7.90
C GLY A 249 10.15 28.97 -7.24
N PRO A 250 10.84 29.92 -7.90
CA PRO A 250 11.94 30.65 -7.28
C PRO A 250 11.42 31.55 -6.14
N LEU A 251 12.14 31.58 -5.03
CA LEU A 251 11.80 32.38 -3.85
C LEU A 251 12.55 33.71 -3.82
N SER A 252 11.89 34.74 -3.31
CA SER A 252 12.50 36.02 -2.96
C SER A 252 12.39 36.27 -1.46
N PHE A 253 13.38 36.92 -0.88
CA PHE A 253 13.49 37.03 0.57
C PHE A 253 13.50 38.48 1.05
N SER A 254 12.92 38.68 2.23
CA SER A 254 12.93 39.95 2.95
C SER A 254 13.08 39.69 4.45
N TYR A 255 13.38 40.72 5.23
CA TYR A 255 13.54 40.58 6.68
C TYR A 255 12.84 41.71 7.43
N LYS A 256 12.49 41.43 8.68
CA LYS A 256 11.98 42.41 9.65
C LYS A 256 12.76 42.28 10.96
N GLN A 257 13.32 43.37 11.43
CA GLN A 257 13.88 43.42 12.79
C GLN A 257 12.74 43.46 13.81
N VAL A 258 12.78 42.59 14.81
CA VAL A 258 11.75 42.46 15.85
C VAL A 258 12.35 42.68 17.24
N ARG A 259 11.50 42.96 18.23
CA ARG A 259 11.87 42.99 19.65
C ARG A 259 10.99 41.99 20.42
N PRO A 260 11.56 41.09 21.23
CA PRO A 260 10.78 40.18 22.07
C PRO A 260 9.89 40.95 23.04
N ALA A 261 8.72 40.40 23.38
CA ALA A 261 7.71 41.06 24.22
C ALA A 261 8.12 41.23 25.71
N PHE A 262 9.21 40.58 26.15
CA PHE A 262 9.73 40.68 27.51
C PHE A 262 11.14 41.31 27.49
N GLU A 263 11.26 42.50 28.07
CA GLU A 263 12.54 43.21 28.19
C GLU A 263 13.32 42.66 29.40
N LEU A 264 14.42 41.93 29.13
CA LEU A 264 15.36 41.54 30.19
C LEU A 264 16.17 42.79 30.62
N PRO A 265 16.27 43.10 31.92
CA PRO A 265 17.03 44.26 32.39
C PRO A 265 18.51 44.11 32.05
N GLY A 266 19.07 45.13 31.38
CA GLY A 266 20.50 45.20 31.02
C GLY A 266 20.87 44.74 29.60
N VAL A 267 19.90 44.38 28.76
CA VAL A 267 20.16 43.99 27.36
C VAL A 267 20.43 45.22 26.49
N VAL A 268 21.58 45.24 25.80
CA VAL A 268 21.91 46.23 24.77
C VAL A 268 21.44 45.70 23.42
N TYR A 269 20.55 46.42 22.74
CA TYR A 269 20.12 46.06 21.39
C TYR A 269 21.07 46.63 20.34
N ALA A 270 21.61 45.75 19.50
CA ALA A 270 22.48 46.12 18.40
C ALA A 270 21.66 46.55 17.17
N ASN A 271 22.09 47.61 16.49
CA ASN A 271 21.55 47.98 15.19
C ASN A 271 22.37 47.33 14.07
N ILE A 272 21.84 46.24 13.50
CA ILE A 272 22.54 45.45 12.48
C ILE A 272 21.79 45.58 11.16
N SER A 273 22.50 45.95 10.11
CA SER A 273 21.95 45.90 8.75
C SER A 273 22.10 44.49 8.19
N VAL A 274 21.04 43.98 7.56
CA VAL A 274 21.03 42.66 6.92
C VAL A 274 20.98 42.88 5.42
N ASN A 275 21.84 42.21 4.68
CA ASN A 275 21.80 42.15 3.23
C ASN A 275 21.51 40.71 2.82
N ILE A 276 20.48 40.54 1.98
CA ILE A 276 20.11 39.26 1.38
C ILE A 276 20.30 39.42 -0.12
N ASP A 277 21.18 38.60 -0.71
CA ASP A 277 21.43 38.65 -2.14
C ASP A 277 20.34 37.95 -2.96
N GLU A 278 20.44 38.02 -4.30
CA GLU A 278 19.50 37.39 -5.23
C GLU A 278 19.47 35.85 -5.12
N THR A 279 20.49 35.24 -4.50
CA THR A 279 20.58 33.80 -4.28
C THR A 279 20.04 33.37 -2.91
N GLY A 280 19.54 34.31 -2.11
CA GLY A 280 19.02 34.07 -0.77
C GLY A 280 20.09 34.04 0.32
N PHE A 281 21.35 34.38 0.01
CA PHE A 281 22.43 34.36 0.99
C PHE A 281 22.37 35.59 1.90
N VAL A 282 22.39 35.34 3.21
CA VAL A 282 22.28 36.38 4.23
C VAL A 282 23.67 36.81 4.70
N SER A 283 23.88 38.12 4.74
CA SER A 283 25.04 38.73 5.37
C SER A 283 24.63 39.80 6.37
N TYR A 284 25.34 39.84 7.49
CA TYR A 284 25.12 40.80 8.55
C TYR A 284 26.23 41.84 8.55
N ASN A 285 25.85 43.12 8.61
CA ASN A 285 26.78 44.24 8.68
C ASN A 285 26.46 45.08 9.93
N PRO A 286 27.17 44.84 11.04
CA PRO A 286 27.03 45.60 12.28
C PRO A 286 27.71 46.98 12.15
N GLY A 287 27.07 48.02 12.69
CA GLY A 287 27.62 49.38 12.67
C GLY A 287 28.89 49.56 13.50
N LEU A 288 29.58 50.69 13.29
CA LEU A 288 30.91 50.99 13.82
C LEU A 288 31.04 50.94 15.36
N ASP A 289 29.94 50.89 16.11
CA ASP A 289 29.92 50.87 17.59
C ASP A 289 28.83 49.99 18.21
N THR A 290 28.24 49.07 17.43
CA THR A 290 27.18 48.21 17.97
C THR A 290 27.75 47.04 18.78
N LYS A 291 27.27 46.89 20.02
CA LYS A 291 27.47 45.71 20.88
C LYS A 291 26.12 45.21 21.36
N GLY A 292 26.00 43.91 21.60
CA GLY A 292 24.77 43.30 22.12
C GLY A 292 24.03 42.47 21.08
N TYR A 293 22.69 42.44 21.15
CA TYR A 293 21.87 41.45 20.42
C TYR A 293 20.82 42.10 19.51
N ALA A 294 20.51 41.46 18.39
CA ALA A 294 19.41 41.83 17.51
C ALA A 294 18.55 40.60 17.18
N TYR A 295 17.25 40.82 16.93
CA TYR A 295 16.33 39.75 16.56
C TYR A 295 15.69 40.03 15.21
N PHE A 296 15.60 39.01 14.36
CA PHE A 296 15.07 39.11 13.01
C PHE A 296 14.03 38.03 12.73
N VAL A 297 13.07 38.35 11.87
CA VAL A 297 12.18 37.38 11.22
C VAL A 297 12.38 37.53 9.71
N PHE A 298 12.69 36.43 9.04
CA PHE A 298 12.81 36.36 7.60
C PHE A 298 11.47 36.01 6.97
N ARG A 299 11.23 36.53 5.78
CA ARG A 299 10.03 36.29 4.97
C ARG A 299 10.43 35.84 3.58
N ALA A 300 9.99 34.64 3.20
CA ALA A 300 10.06 34.16 1.83
C ALA A 300 8.78 34.53 1.09
N HIS A 301 8.89 34.98 -0.16
CA HIS A 301 7.78 35.30 -1.06
C HIS A 301 7.92 34.53 -2.37
N ASP A 302 6.81 34.00 -2.86
CA ASP A 302 6.71 33.40 -4.19
C ASP A 302 6.54 34.47 -5.29
N ILE A 303 6.50 34.02 -6.54
CA ILE A 303 6.31 34.85 -7.74
C ILE A 303 4.95 35.56 -7.80
N LEU A 304 3.96 35.12 -7.01
CA LEU A 304 2.64 35.73 -6.87
C LEU A 304 2.47 36.45 -5.52
N ASN A 305 3.57 36.69 -4.81
CA ASN A 305 3.66 37.43 -3.56
C ASN A 305 2.90 36.80 -2.37
N LYS A 306 2.68 35.47 -2.37
CA LYS A 306 2.32 34.76 -1.12
C LYS A 306 3.59 34.48 -0.32
N SER A 307 3.47 34.45 1.01
CA SER A 307 4.64 34.46 1.88
C SER A 307 4.55 33.55 3.09
N ALA A 308 5.71 33.09 3.59
CA ALA A 308 5.88 32.47 4.90
C ALA A 308 6.96 33.18 5.72
N GLU A 309 6.84 33.11 7.05
CA GLU A 309 7.76 33.71 8.01
C GLU A 309 8.63 32.66 8.71
N SER A 310 9.85 33.05 9.09
CA SER A 310 10.73 32.22 9.93
C SER A 310 10.37 32.32 11.42
N ASN A 311 11.00 31.46 12.23
CA ASN A 311 11.20 31.69 13.66
C ASN A 311 11.98 33.00 13.92
N ILE A 312 12.02 33.43 15.19
CA ILE A 312 12.79 34.61 15.61
C ILE A 312 14.28 34.24 15.70
N VAL A 313 15.08 34.83 14.83
CA VAL A 313 16.52 34.62 14.75
C VAL A 313 17.26 35.62 15.63
N ARG A 314 18.09 35.14 16.55
CA ARG A 314 18.96 35.97 17.40
C ARG A 314 20.33 36.14 16.77
N VAL A 315 20.83 37.38 16.71
CA VAL A 315 22.16 37.72 16.21
C VAL A 315 22.97 38.44 17.29
N ASP A 316 24.16 37.92 17.59
CA ASP A 316 25.04 38.41 18.64
C ASP A 316 26.23 39.17 18.03
N VAL A 317 26.44 40.43 18.45
CA VAL A 317 27.57 41.26 18.00
C VAL A 317 28.66 41.32 19.06
N ILE A 318 29.84 40.81 18.71
CA ILE A 318 31.01 40.74 19.59
C ILE A 318 32.17 41.63 19.10
N SER A 319 32.92 42.24 20.03
CA SER A 319 34.05 43.13 19.70
C SER A 319 35.31 42.33 19.36
N SER A 320 36.01 42.68 18.28
CA SER A 320 37.29 42.08 17.87
C SER A 320 38.48 42.92 18.33
N ASP A 321 38.56 43.25 19.62
CA ASP A 321 39.60 44.13 20.15
C ASP A 321 40.97 43.41 20.20
N LYS A 322 41.55 43.14 19.03
CA LYS A 322 42.98 43.04 18.67
C LYS A 322 43.21 42.61 17.19
N PHE A 323 42.47 43.15 16.21
CA PHE A 323 42.76 42.84 14.79
C PHE A 323 42.50 44.01 13.82
N SER A 324 43.21 45.14 13.98
CA SER A 324 43.53 46.07 12.88
C SER A 324 44.48 47.17 13.34
N MET A 325 45.78 46.94 13.19
CA MET A 325 46.75 47.99 12.86
C MET A 325 47.68 47.45 11.76
N MET A 326 47.14 47.09 10.60
CA MET A 326 47.90 47.02 9.35
C MET A 326 46.94 47.14 8.16
N ARG A 327 46.76 48.35 7.66
CA ARG A 327 46.60 48.62 6.21
C ARG A 327 46.94 50.08 5.92
N ASN A 328 47.61 50.27 4.78
CA ASN A 328 48.41 51.40 4.31
C ASN A 328 49.76 51.52 5.03
N SER A 329 50.91 51.57 4.36
CA SER A 329 51.17 52.22 3.08
C SER A 329 52.41 51.58 2.43
N SER A 330 52.41 51.66 1.10
CA SER A 330 53.52 51.45 0.18
C SER A 330 54.92 51.83 0.68
N VAL A 331 55.86 50.95 0.31
CA VAL A 331 57.31 51.11 0.14
C VAL A 331 57.78 52.51 -0.24
N THR A 332 58.77 53.04 0.50
CA THR A 332 60.11 53.57 0.08
C THR A 332 60.89 53.91 1.37
N ASP A 333 61.89 53.14 1.81
CA ASP A 333 63.33 53.19 1.44
C ASP A 333 64.16 54.15 2.32
N TYR A 334 64.71 53.69 3.47
CA TYR A 334 65.71 54.41 4.30
C TYR A 334 66.56 53.50 5.25
N CYS A 335 66.77 52.21 4.96
CA CYS A 335 67.84 51.46 5.67
C CYS A 335 68.91 51.03 4.65
N GLY A 336 70.17 51.45 4.83
CA GLY A 336 71.34 51.05 4.05
C GLY A 336 72.22 52.20 3.52
N ASP A 337 72.09 53.43 4.02
CA ASP A 337 72.85 54.61 3.56
C ASP A 337 74.02 55.01 4.47
N PHE A 338 74.29 54.23 5.54
CA PHE A 338 75.33 54.44 6.55
C PHE A 338 75.20 55.74 7.38
N VAL A 339 74.03 56.39 7.42
CA VAL A 339 73.81 57.63 8.20
C VAL A 339 72.53 57.53 9.04
N CYS A 340 72.67 57.34 10.35
CA CYS A 340 71.52 57.29 11.28
C CYS A 340 70.83 58.67 11.41
N SER A 341 69.63 58.81 10.83
CA SER A 341 68.86 60.07 10.82
C SER A 341 67.90 60.21 12.02
N MET A 342 67.35 61.41 12.27
CA MET A 342 66.47 61.66 13.44
C MET A 342 65.11 60.95 13.39
N VAL A 343 64.78 60.29 12.27
CA VAL A 343 63.56 59.49 12.11
C VAL A 343 63.85 57.98 12.07
N GLU A 344 65.11 57.59 12.23
CA GLU A 344 65.55 56.20 12.37
C GLU A 344 65.91 55.90 13.83
N ASP A 345 65.56 54.71 14.29
CA ASP A 345 66.01 54.20 15.59
C ASP A 345 66.65 52.81 15.44
N CYS A 346 67.37 52.40 16.48
CA CYS A 346 68.08 51.11 16.51
C CYS A 346 67.13 49.88 16.51
N HIS A 347 65.80 50.07 16.61
CA HIS A 347 64.81 49.00 16.44
C HIS A 347 64.31 48.90 14.99
N THR A 348 64.34 50.00 14.25
CA THR A 348 63.78 50.12 12.90
C THR A 348 64.85 49.95 11.81
N CYS A 349 66.08 50.47 11.99
CA CYS A 349 67.22 50.27 11.07
C CYS A 349 68.52 49.94 11.84
N PRO A 350 68.70 48.70 12.36
CA PRO A 350 69.85 48.32 13.19
C PRO A 350 71.20 48.25 12.44
N PHE A 351 71.18 48.22 11.11
CA PHE A 351 72.40 48.14 10.28
C PHE A 351 73.15 49.48 10.19
N ASP A 352 72.42 50.62 10.22
CA ASP A 352 73.00 51.98 10.18
C ASP A 352 73.12 52.63 11.56
N CYS A 353 72.17 52.41 12.47
CA CYS A 353 72.14 53.00 13.81
C CYS A 353 72.81 52.16 14.92
N GLY A 354 73.25 50.94 14.61
CA GLY A 354 73.88 50.01 15.56
C GLY A 354 72.90 49.32 16.52
N LEU A 355 73.40 48.33 17.28
CA LEU A 355 72.61 47.60 18.29
C LEU A 355 72.31 48.51 19.50
N CYS A 356 71.04 48.54 19.93
CA CYS A 356 70.65 49.28 21.14
C CYS A 356 71.43 48.74 22.35
N LYS A 357 72.06 49.62 23.12
CA LYS A 357 72.71 49.23 24.40
C LYS A 357 71.62 49.04 25.44
N ASP A 358 71.51 47.82 25.97
CA ASP A 358 70.57 47.43 27.00
C ASP A 358 70.66 48.37 28.21
N GLN A 359 69.64 49.21 28.38
CA GLN A 359 69.31 49.77 29.69
C GLN A 359 68.23 48.87 30.29
N GLU A 360 68.49 48.41 31.51
CA GLU A 360 67.57 47.62 32.34
C GLU A 360 66.14 48.23 32.31
N PRO A 361 65.10 47.42 32.07
CA PRO A 361 63.74 47.94 32.09
C PRO A 361 63.27 48.09 33.53
N VAL A 362 63.09 49.35 33.94
CA VAL A 362 62.23 49.73 35.07
C VAL A 362 60.78 49.41 34.66
N GLY A 363 60.26 48.25 35.09
CA GLY A 363 58.88 47.85 34.88
C GLY A 363 58.59 46.41 35.32
N CYS A 364 57.37 46.15 35.80
CA CYS A 364 56.91 44.80 36.15
C CYS A 364 56.80 43.97 34.86
N MET A 365 57.58 42.88 34.74
CA MET A 365 57.52 41.97 33.60
C MET A 365 56.49 40.87 33.88
N PRO A 366 55.41 40.74 33.08
CA PRO A 366 54.39 39.71 33.30
C PRO A 366 54.97 38.30 33.19
N ASP A 367 54.60 37.41 34.13
CA ASP A 367 55.00 36.00 34.15
C ASP A 367 53.76 35.12 33.91
N TRP A 368 53.58 34.71 32.66
CA TRP A 368 52.36 34.04 32.22
C TRP A 368 52.44 32.53 32.43
N ASN A 369 51.54 32.01 33.26
CA ASN A 369 51.27 30.59 33.39
C ASN A 369 49.94 30.25 32.73
N CYS A 370 49.95 29.32 31.77
CA CYS A 370 48.76 28.93 31.01
C CYS A 370 48.41 27.46 31.23
N SER A 371 47.11 27.14 31.25
CA SER A 371 46.64 25.76 31.22
C SER A 371 46.93 25.09 29.89
N ASP A 372 46.84 23.75 29.86
CA ASP A 372 46.78 23.00 28.60
C ASP A 372 45.58 23.44 27.76
N TRP A 373 45.69 23.24 26.44
CA TRP A 373 44.62 23.52 25.49
C TRP A 373 43.44 22.56 25.69
N SER A 374 42.21 23.09 25.59
CA SER A 374 41.02 22.27 25.51
C SER A 374 41.04 21.38 24.27
N PRO A 375 40.24 20.30 24.23
CA PRO A 375 39.87 19.66 22.97
C PRO A 375 39.31 20.69 21.96
N CYS A 376 39.42 20.39 20.67
CA CYS A 376 38.84 21.24 19.63
C CYS A 376 37.33 21.31 19.84
N LEU A 377 36.80 22.52 20.02
CA LEU A 377 35.37 22.72 20.17
C LEU A 377 34.69 22.68 18.78
N PRO A 378 33.40 22.31 18.69
CA PRO A 378 32.66 22.28 17.42
C PRO A 378 32.69 23.60 16.64
N ALA A 379 32.94 24.72 17.30
CA ALA A 379 33.09 26.03 16.70
C ALA A 379 34.47 26.27 16.04
N GLY A 380 35.34 25.25 15.96
CA GLY A 380 36.61 25.28 15.24
C GLY A 380 37.78 25.94 15.99
N PHE A 381 37.72 25.97 17.32
CA PHE A 381 38.79 26.54 18.14
C PHE A 381 39.03 25.76 19.45
N MET A 382 40.28 25.81 19.94
CA MET A 382 40.67 25.35 21.27
C MET A 382 40.85 26.57 22.18
N ILE A 383 40.53 26.41 23.47
CA ILE A 383 40.69 27.47 24.46
C ILE A 383 41.65 27.05 25.59
N ARG A 384 42.31 28.02 26.21
CA ARG A 384 43.09 27.84 27.46
C ARG A 384 42.99 29.09 28.31
N ASN A 385 43.28 28.97 29.61
CA ASN A 385 43.34 30.13 30.51
C ASN A 385 44.79 30.47 30.83
N CYS A 386 45.15 31.76 30.75
CA CYS A 386 46.47 32.28 31.10
C CYS A 386 46.35 33.30 32.24
N THR A 387 47.11 33.06 33.33
CA THR A 387 47.17 33.94 34.51
C THR A 387 48.57 34.52 34.68
N ASP A 388 48.63 35.81 34.98
CA ASP A 388 49.89 36.51 35.30
C ASP A 388 50.24 36.30 36.77
N LEU A 389 51.28 35.51 37.05
CA LEU A 389 51.73 35.23 38.41
C LEU A 389 52.37 36.47 39.07
N ALA A 390 52.86 37.43 38.27
CA ALA A 390 53.47 38.66 38.74
C ALA A 390 52.44 39.80 38.97
N ASN A 391 51.17 39.59 38.59
CA ASN A 391 50.06 40.56 38.72
C ASN A 391 50.39 41.97 38.19
N CYS A 392 51.14 42.06 37.08
CA CYS A 392 51.54 43.31 36.45
C CYS A 392 50.39 44.00 35.70
N GLY A 393 49.34 43.25 35.31
CA GLY A 393 48.14 43.79 34.65
C GLY A 393 48.35 44.26 33.20
N ASP A 394 49.53 43.99 32.62
CA ASP A 394 49.85 44.34 31.23
C ASP A 394 49.51 43.18 30.28
N ASN A 395 48.46 43.36 29.47
CA ASN A 395 47.98 42.37 28.49
C ASN A 395 48.69 42.45 27.12
N ARG A 396 49.80 43.19 27.00
CA ARG A 396 50.55 43.28 25.73
C ARG A 396 51.23 41.97 25.35
N THR A 397 51.79 41.26 26.33
CA THR A 397 52.52 39.99 26.13
C THR A 397 51.69 38.76 26.49
N LYS A 398 50.38 38.93 26.75
CA LYS A 398 49.49 37.84 27.11
C LYS A 398 49.46 36.79 25.99
N PRO A 399 49.79 35.51 26.28
CA PRO A 399 49.70 34.44 25.30
C PRO A 399 48.26 34.22 24.83
N ASP A 400 48.10 33.73 23.59
CA ASP A 400 46.78 33.47 23.01
C ASP A 400 45.99 32.48 23.86
N GLU A 401 44.73 32.80 24.12
CA GLU A 401 43.79 31.94 24.85
C GLU A 401 42.84 31.19 23.92
N VAL A 402 42.89 31.49 22.61
CA VAL A 402 42.06 30.86 21.58
C VAL A 402 42.88 30.63 20.32
N ILE A 403 42.90 29.40 19.79
CA ILE A 403 43.54 29.06 18.51
C ILE A 403 42.58 28.28 17.62
N ARG A 404 42.74 28.40 16.29
CA ARG A 404 41.97 27.59 15.33
C ARG A 404 42.42 26.14 15.33
N CYS A 405 41.46 25.25 15.20
CA CYS A 405 41.67 23.81 15.02
C CYS A 405 40.68 23.27 13.99
N GLU A 406 41.00 22.11 13.43
CA GLU A 406 40.09 21.36 12.57
C GLU A 406 39.30 20.39 13.45
N TYR A 407 37.99 20.62 13.57
CA TYR A 407 37.12 19.77 14.36
C TYR A 407 36.77 18.52 13.56
N THR A 408 37.19 17.35 14.01
CA THR A 408 36.69 16.08 13.48
C THR A 408 35.50 15.63 14.32
N ALA A 409 34.31 15.73 13.72
CA ALA A 409 33.08 15.17 14.24
C ALA A 409 33.30 13.70 14.64
N ARG A 410 32.87 13.32 15.84
CA ARG A 410 32.95 11.94 16.33
C ARG A 410 31.53 11.41 16.46
N CYS A 411 31.31 10.20 15.94
CA CYS A 411 30.01 9.52 15.97
C CYS A 411 29.62 8.99 17.37
N ASP A 412 30.11 9.60 18.44
CA ASP A 412 29.90 9.19 19.84
C ASP A 412 30.05 10.35 20.84
N ASP A 413 30.00 11.60 20.37
CA ASP A 413 30.24 12.79 21.20
C ASP A 413 28.95 13.40 21.80
N GLY A 414 27.79 12.86 21.46
CA GLY A 414 26.49 13.26 21.99
C GLY A 414 25.97 14.57 21.40
N LEU A 415 26.58 15.08 20.33
CA LEU A 415 26.25 16.36 19.72
C LEU A 415 26.04 16.20 18.21
N LYS A 416 24.86 16.57 17.68
CA LYS A 416 24.63 16.62 16.23
C LYS A 416 25.56 17.65 15.57
N ASN A 417 26.63 17.21 14.94
CA ASN A 417 27.66 18.08 14.39
C ASN A 417 28.25 17.54 13.07
N GLY A 418 29.04 18.36 12.36
CA GLY A 418 29.60 17.97 11.06
C GLY A 418 28.53 17.72 9.99
N VAL A 419 28.57 16.54 9.35
CA VAL A 419 27.68 16.09 8.26
C VAL A 419 26.69 15.01 8.73
N GLU A 420 26.47 14.91 10.04
CA GLU A 420 25.51 14.01 10.67
C GLU A 420 24.05 14.39 10.37
N GLU A 421 23.20 13.40 10.13
CA GLU A 421 21.75 13.58 9.97
C GLU A 421 21.04 13.73 11.33
N GLY A 422 21.59 13.14 12.40
CA GLY A 422 21.08 13.14 13.78
C GLY A 422 22.21 13.28 14.80
N VAL A 423 21.92 13.16 16.11
CA VAL A 423 22.97 13.18 17.15
C VAL A 423 23.77 11.89 17.01
N ASP A 424 25.05 11.98 16.66
CA ASP A 424 25.97 10.85 16.47
C ASP A 424 25.58 9.86 15.33
N CYS A 425 24.77 10.28 14.35
CA CYS A 425 24.33 9.39 13.26
C CYS A 425 24.15 10.11 11.91
N GLY A 426 24.29 9.37 10.82
CA GLY A 426 24.15 9.87 9.44
C GLY A 426 25.44 10.45 8.85
N GLY A 427 25.47 10.59 7.52
CA GLY A 427 26.66 11.00 6.79
C GLY A 427 27.79 9.94 6.84
N PRO A 428 28.99 10.24 7.36
CA PRO A 428 30.09 9.30 7.54
C PRO A 428 29.93 8.38 8.75
N CYS A 429 28.91 8.59 9.58
CA CYS A 429 28.52 7.74 10.71
C CYS A 429 27.49 6.67 10.29
N GLU A 430 27.15 5.75 11.19
CA GLU A 430 26.06 4.79 10.96
C GLU A 430 24.75 5.53 10.64
N PRO A 431 23.89 5.01 9.74
CA PRO A 431 22.64 5.64 9.37
C PRO A 431 21.78 5.94 10.60
N CYS A 432 21.14 7.11 10.63
CA CYS A 432 20.23 7.41 11.72
C CYS A 432 19.05 6.43 11.72
N PRO A 433 18.67 5.90 12.89
CA PRO A 433 17.50 5.06 13.01
C PRO A 433 16.24 5.86 12.67
N ARG A 434 15.32 5.22 11.97
CA ARG A 434 14.07 5.80 11.45
C ARG A 434 12.92 4.89 11.81
N CYS A 435 11.70 5.42 11.85
CA CYS A 435 10.48 4.66 12.12
C CYS A 435 10.11 3.61 11.05
N ASP A 436 11.03 3.24 10.15
CA ASP A 436 10.85 2.28 9.05
C ASP A 436 12.18 1.53 8.79
N ASP A 437 13.04 1.38 9.79
CA ASP A 437 14.39 0.78 9.67
C ASP A 437 14.44 -0.72 10.04
N GLY A 438 13.30 -1.30 10.46
CA GLY A 438 13.16 -2.73 10.73
C GLY A 438 13.72 -3.16 12.07
N VAL A 439 14.08 -2.23 12.96
CA VAL A 439 14.53 -2.49 14.32
C VAL A 439 13.67 -1.74 15.35
N GLN A 440 13.69 -2.16 16.62
CA GLN A 440 12.95 -1.51 17.69
C GLN A 440 13.90 -0.64 18.54
N ASN A 441 13.89 0.66 18.32
CA ASN A 441 14.82 1.63 18.92
C ASN A 441 14.10 2.98 19.22
N GLN A 442 14.83 4.02 19.68
CA GLN A 442 14.32 5.39 19.95
C GLN A 442 13.07 5.53 20.85
N GLY A 443 12.70 4.50 21.62
CA GLY A 443 11.49 4.54 22.45
C GLY A 443 10.21 4.11 21.72
N GLU A 444 10.35 3.41 20.59
CA GLU A 444 9.27 2.70 19.92
C GLU A 444 8.61 1.65 20.82
N LEU A 445 7.29 1.49 20.66
CA LEU A 445 6.52 0.47 21.39
C LEU A 445 6.62 -0.92 20.70
N GLY A 446 7.01 -0.95 19.42
CA GLY A 446 7.29 -2.16 18.63
C GLY A 446 8.14 -1.79 17.41
N VAL A 447 8.66 -2.78 16.67
CA VAL A 447 9.51 -2.54 15.49
C VAL A 447 8.80 -1.59 14.51
N ASP A 448 9.38 -0.41 14.26
CA ASP A 448 8.85 0.62 13.38
C ASP A 448 7.45 1.15 13.78
N CYS A 449 7.11 1.15 15.07
CA CYS A 449 5.80 1.64 15.53
C CYS A 449 5.76 2.16 16.98
N GLY A 450 4.82 3.07 17.23
CA GLY A 450 4.52 3.62 18.55
C GLY A 450 5.64 4.49 19.14
N GLY A 451 5.41 5.02 20.33
CA GLY A 451 6.35 5.94 20.98
C GLY A 451 6.49 7.26 20.20
N PRO A 452 7.70 7.62 19.73
CA PRO A 452 7.91 8.82 18.90
C PRO A 452 7.43 8.66 17.45
N CYS A 453 7.10 7.44 17.00
CA CYS A 453 6.65 7.19 15.63
C CYS A 453 5.16 7.48 15.45
N ALA A 454 4.81 8.21 14.37
CA ALA A 454 3.44 8.59 14.06
C ALA A 454 2.53 7.38 13.74
N LYS A 455 3.12 6.27 13.31
CA LYS A 455 2.43 5.01 13.07
C LYS A 455 2.16 4.31 14.42
N PRO A 456 0.90 4.20 14.87
CA PRO A 456 0.59 3.45 16.08
C PRO A 456 1.00 1.99 15.90
N CYS A 457 1.43 1.34 16.99
CA CYS A 457 1.67 -0.08 16.93
C CYS A 457 0.37 -0.82 16.66
N PRO A 458 0.38 -1.74 15.70
CA PRO A 458 -0.85 -2.33 15.28
C PRO A 458 -1.28 -3.35 16.35
N SER A 459 -2.52 -3.21 16.82
CA SER A 459 -3.05 -3.90 17.99
C SER A 459 -4.44 -4.44 17.68
N CYS A 460 -4.80 -5.57 18.28
CA CYS A 460 -6.14 -6.15 18.14
C CYS A 460 -7.21 -5.42 18.97
N ASP A 461 -7.00 -4.14 19.30
CA ASP A 461 -7.82 -3.32 20.21
C ASP A 461 -7.64 -1.80 19.90
N ASP A 462 -7.15 -1.45 18.70
CA ASP A 462 -6.80 -0.07 18.33
C ASP A 462 -7.91 0.68 17.57
N GLY A 463 -9.07 0.06 17.37
CA GLY A 463 -10.24 0.67 16.76
C GLY A 463 -10.14 0.79 15.23
N ILE A 464 -9.12 0.18 14.61
CA ILE A 464 -8.90 0.26 13.16
C ILE A 464 -8.72 -1.14 12.56
N LYS A 465 -9.30 -1.39 11.38
CA LYS A 465 -9.13 -2.67 10.67
C LYS A 465 -7.74 -2.72 9.99
N ASN A 466 -6.74 -3.30 10.64
CA ASN A 466 -5.36 -3.40 10.13
C ASN A 466 -4.84 -4.85 10.18
N GLN A 467 -3.53 -5.09 9.96
CA GLN A 467 -2.87 -6.41 10.11
C GLN A 467 -3.57 -7.65 9.55
N ASN A 468 -4.34 -7.52 8.47
CA ASN A 468 -5.10 -8.63 7.89
C ASN A 468 -6.20 -9.18 8.83
N GLU A 469 -6.72 -8.33 9.70
CA GLU A 469 -7.96 -8.51 10.46
C GLU A 469 -9.16 -8.61 9.53
N SER A 470 -10.17 -9.36 9.96
CA SER A 470 -11.38 -9.57 9.15
C SER A 470 -12.45 -8.53 9.44
N ASP A 471 -12.48 -7.97 10.65
CA ASP A 471 -13.23 -6.77 11.02
C ASP A 471 -12.36 -5.92 11.96
N VAL A 472 -12.80 -4.71 12.32
CA VAL A 472 -12.08 -3.82 13.24
C VAL A 472 -11.77 -4.56 14.55
N ASP A 473 -10.48 -4.68 14.89
CA ASP A 473 -9.95 -5.31 16.11
C ASP A 473 -10.18 -6.83 16.25
N CYS A 474 -10.50 -7.55 15.16
CA CYS A 474 -10.75 -8.98 15.26
C CYS A 474 -10.55 -9.76 13.94
N GLY A 475 -10.33 -11.07 14.07
CA GLY A 475 -10.08 -11.99 12.97
C GLY A 475 -8.65 -11.94 12.43
N GLY A 476 -8.25 -12.89 11.59
CA GLY A 476 -6.88 -12.97 11.08
C GLY A 476 -5.85 -13.33 12.17
N PRO A 477 -4.86 -12.47 12.47
CA PRO A 477 -3.91 -12.70 13.58
C PRO A 477 -4.50 -12.39 14.96
N CYS A 478 -5.66 -11.74 15.02
CA CYS A 478 -6.35 -11.34 16.25
C CYS A 478 -7.35 -12.40 16.74
N PRO A 479 -7.88 -12.27 17.98
CA PRO A 479 -8.97 -13.10 18.47
C PRO A 479 -10.17 -13.12 17.51
N GLY A 480 -11.00 -14.16 17.61
CA GLY A 480 -12.16 -14.32 16.75
C GLY A 480 -13.13 -13.14 16.88
N CYS A 481 -13.80 -12.84 15.78
CA CYS A 481 -14.80 -11.79 15.74
C CYS A 481 -16.12 -12.27 16.37
N PRO A 482 -16.80 -11.43 17.16
CA PRO A 482 -18.15 -11.69 17.64
C PRO A 482 -19.18 -11.82 16.50
N GLY A 483 -20.35 -12.38 16.81
CA GLY A 483 -21.47 -12.48 15.85
C GLY A 483 -21.87 -11.12 15.24
N GLY A 484 -22.11 -11.11 13.93
CA GLY A 484 -22.47 -9.93 13.15
C GLY A 484 -21.29 -9.13 12.56
N LYS A 485 -20.05 -9.53 12.87
CA LYS A 485 -18.82 -8.93 12.33
C LYS A 485 -18.38 -9.60 11.02
N SER A 486 -17.56 -8.91 10.24
CA SER A 486 -17.04 -9.37 8.95
C SER A 486 -16.00 -10.48 9.12
N CYS A 487 -16.01 -11.48 8.25
CA CYS A 487 -15.08 -12.61 8.27
C CYS A 487 -14.66 -13.05 6.86
N LEU A 488 -13.50 -13.70 6.74
CA LEU A 488 -13.03 -14.30 5.48
C LEU A 488 -12.99 -15.84 5.55
N LYS A 489 -12.77 -16.40 6.74
CA LYS A 489 -12.77 -17.84 7.02
C LYS A 489 -13.40 -18.11 8.38
N ASN A 490 -13.85 -19.34 8.59
CA ASN A 490 -14.48 -19.78 9.84
C ASN A 490 -13.67 -19.47 11.11
N LYS A 491 -12.34 -19.56 11.05
CA LYS A 491 -11.45 -19.25 12.17
C LYS A 491 -11.46 -17.77 12.58
N ASP A 492 -11.88 -16.87 11.69
CA ASP A 492 -11.95 -15.45 12.01
C ASP A 492 -13.14 -15.11 12.93
N CYS A 493 -13.99 -16.07 13.26
CA CYS A 493 -15.17 -15.89 14.10
C CYS A 493 -15.04 -16.64 15.42
N ASP A 494 -15.53 -16.05 16.52
CA ASP A 494 -15.64 -16.74 17.81
C ASP A 494 -16.58 -17.95 17.75
N SER A 495 -17.62 -17.86 16.92
CA SER A 495 -18.55 -18.96 16.63
C SER A 495 -17.94 -20.06 15.75
N LEU A 496 -16.73 -19.87 15.22
CA LEU A 496 -16.08 -20.74 14.24
C LEU A 496 -16.90 -20.94 12.94
N ARG A 497 -17.83 -20.03 12.63
CA ARG A 497 -18.70 -20.10 11.47
C ARG A 497 -18.83 -18.74 10.79
N CYS A 498 -18.28 -18.67 9.59
CA CYS A 498 -18.35 -17.52 8.71
C CYS A 498 -19.34 -17.82 7.58
N GLU A 499 -20.50 -17.15 7.60
CA GLU A 499 -21.56 -17.38 6.62
C GLU A 499 -21.87 -16.06 5.89
N TYR A 500 -21.84 -16.07 4.56
CA TYR A 500 -21.98 -14.86 3.74
C TYR A 500 -21.04 -13.71 4.13
N LEU A 501 -19.78 -14.03 4.46
CA LEU A 501 -18.74 -13.08 4.93
C LEU A 501 -19.06 -12.38 6.26
N VAL A 502 -19.99 -12.93 7.05
CA VAL A 502 -20.35 -12.43 8.38
C VAL A 502 -20.30 -13.57 9.40
N CYS A 503 -19.73 -13.31 10.58
CA CYS A 503 -19.71 -14.25 11.69
C CYS A 503 -21.13 -14.49 12.21
N THR A 504 -21.55 -15.74 12.29
CA THR A 504 -22.84 -16.06 12.90
C THR A 504 -22.74 -15.93 14.42
N PHE A 505 -23.87 -15.67 15.08
CA PHE A 505 -23.92 -15.77 16.53
C PHE A 505 -23.77 -17.25 16.94
N PRO A 506 -22.96 -17.55 17.98
CA PRO A 506 -22.89 -18.91 18.52
C PRO A 506 -24.25 -19.35 19.05
N SER A 507 -24.64 -20.59 18.81
CA SER A 507 -25.92 -21.13 19.27
C SER A 507 -25.78 -22.58 19.71
N CYS A 508 -26.51 -22.97 20.75
CA CYS A 508 -26.52 -24.34 21.30
C CYS A 508 -27.25 -25.38 20.43
N ASP A 509 -27.50 -25.07 19.15
CA ASP A 509 -28.24 -25.90 18.19
C ASP A 509 -27.73 -25.62 16.76
N ASP A 510 -26.48 -25.14 16.61
CA ASP A 510 -25.89 -24.75 15.32
C ASP A 510 -25.07 -25.85 14.63
N GLY A 511 -24.95 -27.02 15.27
CA GLY A 511 -24.28 -28.20 14.74
C GLY A 511 -22.76 -28.16 14.88
N ILE A 512 -22.21 -27.20 15.64
CA ILE A 512 -20.77 -27.00 15.85
C ILE A 512 -20.48 -27.03 17.34
N ARG A 513 -19.30 -27.50 17.74
CA ARG A 513 -18.84 -27.43 19.13
C ARG A 513 -18.03 -26.14 19.36
N ASN A 514 -18.65 -25.12 19.94
CA ASN A 514 -18.09 -23.77 20.15
C ASN A 514 -18.43 -23.22 21.56
N GLN A 515 -18.06 -21.97 21.90
CA GLN A 515 -18.37 -21.24 23.17
C GLN A 515 -18.14 -21.98 24.51
N GLY A 516 -17.34 -23.05 24.53
CA GLY A 516 -17.12 -23.84 25.76
C GLY A 516 -18.08 -25.01 25.95
N GLU A 517 -18.78 -25.43 24.90
CA GLU A 517 -19.59 -26.64 24.88
C GLU A 517 -18.77 -27.92 25.17
N SER A 518 -19.39 -28.85 25.90
CA SER A 518 -18.79 -30.14 26.24
C SER A 518 -18.92 -31.17 25.11
N GLY A 519 -19.91 -31.00 24.24
CA GLY A 519 -20.12 -31.75 23.00
C GLY A 519 -20.83 -30.85 21.98
N VAL A 520 -21.01 -31.29 20.73
CA VAL A 520 -21.71 -30.48 19.71
C VAL A 520 -23.11 -30.17 20.21
N ASP A 521 -23.45 -28.88 20.34
CA ASP A 521 -24.77 -28.41 20.79
C ASP A 521 -25.15 -28.90 22.21
N CYS A 522 -24.17 -29.19 23.08
CA CYS A 522 -24.46 -29.64 24.45
C CYS A 522 -23.37 -29.31 25.48
N GLY A 523 -23.81 -29.16 26.74
CA GLY A 523 -22.94 -28.95 27.90
C GLY A 523 -22.24 -27.59 27.92
N GLY A 524 -21.44 -27.34 28.96
CA GLY A 524 -20.85 -26.02 29.17
C GLY A 524 -21.91 -24.94 29.41
N PRO A 525 -21.95 -23.85 28.62
CA PRO A 525 -22.96 -22.78 28.75
C PRO A 525 -24.36 -23.17 28.24
N CYS A 526 -24.50 -24.30 27.55
CA CYS A 526 -25.77 -24.72 26.97
C CYS A 526 -26.69 -25.40 28.00
N PRO A 527 -28.00 -25.08 28.02
CA PRO A 527 -28.95 -25.62 28.99
C PRO A 527 -29.20 -27.13 28.80
N LYS A 528 -28.93 -27.64 27.59
CA LYS A 528 -28.97 -29.07 27.28
C LYS A 528 -27.68 -29.73 27.79
N PRO A 529 -27.73 -30.56 28.85
CA PRO A 529 -26.57 -31.33 29.26
C PRO A 529 -26.18 -32.30 28.14
N CYS A 530 -24.88 -32.57 27.98
CA CYS A 530 -24.48 -33.67 27.13
C CYS A 530 -24.95 -34.98 27.77
N GLY A 531 -25.58 -35.83 26.96
CA GLY A 531 -25.94 -37.17 27.37
C GLY A 531 -24.69 -37.95 27.79
N ASN A 532 -24.83 -38.74 28.85
CA ASN A 532 -23.79 -39.64 29.35
C ASN A 532 -24.33 -41.07 29.31
N CYS A 533 -23.46 -42.08 29.34
CA CYS A 533 -23.84 -43.49 29.25
C CYS A 533 -24.53 -44.04 30.52
N SER A 534 -25.26 -43.21 31.26
CA SER A 534 -25.90 -43.51 32.55
C SER A 534 -27.00 -42.48 32.88
N ASP A 535 -27.55 -41.78 31.88
CA ASP A 535 -28.53 -40.70 32.06
C ASP A 535 -29.99 -41.19 31.97
N GLY A 536 -30.19 -42.48 31.72
CA GLY A 536 -31.48 -43.15 31.74
C GLY A 536 -32.32 -42.88 30.49
N VAL A 537 -31.75 -42.31 29.43
CA VAL A 537 -32.45 -42.06 28.16
C VAL A 537 -31.61 -42.52 26.96
N GLN A 538 -32.24 -43.09 25.94
CA GLN A 538 -31.53 -43.53 24.73
C GLN A 538 -31.21 -42.32 23.83
N ASN A 539 -29.98 -41.82 23.86
CA ASN A 539 -29.54 -40.65 23.08
C ASN A 539 -28.14 -40.86 22.46
N GLN A 540 -27.55 -39.83 21.82
CA GLN A 540 -26.13 -39.82 21.40
C GLN A 540 -25.65 -41.00 20.49
N GLY A 541 -26.56 -41.69 19.79
CA GLY A 541 -26.22 -42.85 18.94
C GLY A 541 -26.18 -44.19 19.68
N GLU A 542 -26.70 -44.24 20.91
CA GLU A 542 -26.87 -45.46 21.69
C GLU A 542 -27.84 -46.45 21.05
N SER A 543 -27.50 -47.75 21.15
CA SER A 543 -28.33 -48.84 20.63
C SER A 543 -29.47 -49.22 21.60
N GLY A 544 -29.34 -48.87 22.88
CA GLY A 544 -30.35 -49.00 23.94
C GLY A 544 -30.13 -47.92 25.02
N VAL A 545 -31.06 -47.78 25.98
CA VAL A 545 -30.92 -46.77 27.05
C VAL A 545 -29.59 -46.99 27.80
N ASP A 546 -28.70 -45.99 27.78
CA ASP A 546 -27.37 -46.01 28.41
C ASP A 546 -26.40 -47.08 27.87
N CYS A 547 -26.64 -47.64 26.68
CA CYS A 547 -25.78 -48.68 26.11
C CYS A 547 -25.70 -48.68 24.57
N GLY A 548 -24.58 -49.15 24.03
CA GLY A 548 -24.29 -49.20 22.59
C GLY A 548 -23.84 -47.87 21.99
N GLY A 549 -23.42 -47.90 20.73
CA GLY A 549 -22.82 -46.74 20.06
C GLY A 549 -21.51 -46.30 20.74
N PRO A 550 -21.39 -45.05 21.22
CA PRO A 550 -20.22 -44.57 21.97
C PRO A 550 -20.13 -45.09 23.43
N CYS A 551 -21.15 -45.80 23.92
CA CYS A 551 -21.24 -46.37 25.27
C CYS A 551 -20.90 -47.88 25.30
N GLU A 552 -20.82 -48.48 26.50
CA GLU A 552 -20.59 -49.92 26.60
C GLU A 552 -21.67 -50.71 25.85
N PRO A 553 -21.33 -51.82 25.18
CA PRO A 553 -22.29 -52.60 24.39
C PRO A 553 -23.50 -53.01 25.24
N CYS A 554 -24.69 -52.98 24.64
CA CYS A 554 -25.89 -53.42 25.34
C CYS A 554 -25.79 -54.90 25.73
N PRO A 555 -26.22 -55.27 26.96
CA PRO A 555 -26.32 -56.64 27.42
C PRO A 555 -27.04 -57.53 26.40
N SER A 556 -26.47 -58.69 26.08
CA SER A 556 -27.05 -59.65 25.14
C SER A 556 -27.01 -61.06 25.73
N CYS A 557 -28.07 -61.84 25.48
CA CYS A 557 -28.25 -63.20 26.01
C CYS A 557 -27.25 -64.27 25.49
N ASP A 558 -26.15 -63.86 24.86
CA ASP A 558 -25.13 -64.71 24.25
C ASP A 558 -23.76 -63.99 24.24
N ASP A 559 -23.51 -63.05 25.17
CA ASP A 559 -22.30 -62.21 25.19
C ASP A 559 -21.17 -62.73 26.10
N GLY A 560 -21.38 -63.86 26.79
CA GLY A 560 -20.40 -64.51 27.64
C GLY A 560 -20.22 -63.86 29.01
N LEU A 561 -21.05 -62.87 29.36
CA LEU A 561 -20.98 -62.13 30.62
C LEU A 561 -22.30 -62.23 31.37
N LYS A 562 -22.27 -62.39 32.70
CA LYS A 562 -23.49 -62.35 33.52
C LYS A 562 -23.91 -60.89 33.75
N ASN A 563 -24.67 -60.32 32.81
CA ASN A 563 -25.20 -58.94 32.87
C ASN A 563 -26.73 -58.96 32.62
N GLY A 564 -27.37 -57.82 32.33
CA GLY A 564 -28.75 -57.80 31.80
C GLY A 564 -29.89 -58.39 32.64
N GLY A 565 -29.67 -58.72 33.92
CA GLY A 565 -30.67 -59.42 34.76
C GLY A 565 -30.60 -60.95 34.69
N GLU A 566 -29.55 -61.49 34.08
CA GLU A 566 -29.29 -62.93 33.96
C GLU A 566 -28.99 -63.60 35.31
N TRP A 567 -29.39 -64.88 35.43
CA TRP A 567 -29.15 -65.66 36.64
C TRP A 567 -27.81 -66.42 36.59
N LEU A 568 -27.38 -66.84 35.40
CA LEU A 568 -26.07 -67.39 35.06
C LEU A 568 -25.59 -66.73 33.76
N VAL A 569 -24.31 -66.87 33.38
CA VAL A 569 -23.79 -66.31 32.12
C VAL A 569 -24.68 -66.73 30.94
N ASP A 570 -25.23 -65.76 30.21
CA ASP A 570 -26.06 -65.93 29.01
C ASP A 570 -27.40 -66.68 29.23
N CYS A 571 -27.90 -66.77 30.48
CA CYS A 571 -29.20 -67.37 30.74
C CYS A 571 -29.91 -66.92 32.04
N GLY A 572 -31.23 -66.96 32.02
CA GLY A 572 -32.10 -66.49 33.12
C GLY A 572 -32.52 -65.03 32.97
N GLY A 573 -33.44 -64.56 33.82
CA GLY A 573 -34.09 -63.27 33.62
C GLY A 573 -34.99 -63.26 32.38
N GLU A 574 -34.79 -62.29 31.48
CA GLU A 574 -35.50 -62.18 30.19
C GLU A 574 -34.90 -63.08 29.09
N CYS A 575 -33.71 -63.66 29.32
CA CYS A 575 -33.04 -64.58 28.40
C CYS A 575 -33.61 -66.01 28.48
N ARG A 576 -33.07 -66.93 27.67
CA ARG A 576 -33.48 -68.34 27.68
C ARG A 576 -33.39 -68.90 29.11
N ARG A 577 -34.33 -69.78 29.48
CA ARG A 577 -34.25 -70.48 30.78
C ARG A 577 -32.97 -71.31 30.83
N CYS A 578 -32.22 -71.18 31.93
CA CYS A 578 -31.01 -71.97 32.15
C CYS A 578 -31.33 -73.46 32.16
N GLY A 579 -30.58 -74.23 31.37
CA GLY A 579 -30.68 -75.67 31.28
C GLY A 579 -29.72 -76.38 32.24
N PHE A 580 -29.84 -77.71 32.33
CA PHE A 580 -28.99 -78.54 33.18
C PHE A 580 -27.49 -78.38 32.87
N SER A 581 -27.12 -78.20 31.59
CA SER A 581 -25.73 -77.98 31.17
C SER A 581 -25.12 -76.69 31.72
N ASP A 582 -25.92 -75.62 31.80
CA ASP A 582 -25.46 -74.30 32.26
C ASP A 582 -25.15 -74.34 33.78
N TYR A 583 -25.96 -75.08 34.55
CA TYR A 583 -25.67 -75.38 35.95
C TYR A 583 -24.48 -76.33 36.13
N PHE A 584 -24.34 -77.34 35.27
CA PHE A 584 -23.26 -78.33 35.39
C PHE A 584 -21.87 -77.69 35.25
N GLN A 585 -21.71 -76.69 34.37
CA GLN A 585 -20.46 -75.93 34.27
C GLN A 585 -20.15 -75.10 35.52
N ALA A 586 -21.16 -74.47 36.14
CA ALA A 586 -20.98 -73.70 37.38
C ALA A 586 -20.54 -74.55 38.58
N TYR A 587 -20.96 -75.82 38.63
CA TYR A 587 -20.66 -76.75 39.73
C TYR A 587 -19.57 -77.78 39.42
N ILE A 588 -18.94 -77.73 38.24
CA ILE A 588 -17.92 -78.72 37.83
C ILE A 588 -16.73 -78.75 38.80
N VAL A 589 -16.35 -77.59 39.36
CA VAL A 589 -15.29 -77.47 40.37
C VAL A 589 -15.70 -78.12 41.69
N PHE A 590 -16.97 -78.00 42.07
CA PHE A 590 -17.50 -78.61 43.30
C PHE A 590 -17.54 -80.14 43.21
N PHE A 591 -17.93 -80.70 42.06
CA PHE A 591 -17.92 -82.15 41.83
C PHE A 591 -16.50 -82.70 41.70
N ILE A 592 -15.56 -82.01 41.03
CA ILE A 592 -14.15 -82.44 40.96
C ILE A 592 -13.53 -82.49 42.37
N VAL A 593 -13.77 -81.48 43.21
CA VAL A 593 -13.29 -81.47 44.60
C VAL A 593 -13.94 -82.58 45.44
N LEU A 594 -15.24 -82.85 45.26
CA LEU A 594 -15.94 -83.92 45.97
C LEU A 594 -15.43 -85.33 45.58
N PHE A 595 -15.16 -85.57 44.30
CA PHE A 595 -14.64 -86.85 43.80
C PHE A 595 -13.16 -87.08 44.16
N VAL A 596 -12.37 -86.02 44.31
CA VAL A 596 -11.00 -86.06 44.86
C VAL A 596 -11.02 -86.37 46.37
N ILE A 597 -11.93 -85.76 47.14
CA ILE A 597 -12.06 -86.00 48.59
C ILE A 597 -12.59 -87.41 48.89
N LEU A 598 -13.45 -87.98 48.05
CA LEU A 598 -14.00 -89.33 48.20
C LEU A 598 -13.09 -90.44 47.64
N GLY A 599 -11.93 -90.11 47.08
CA GLY A 599 -10.91 -91.09 46.65
C GLY A 599 -11.26 -91.92 45.41
N PHE A 600 -12.19 -91.44 44.57
CA PHE A 600 -12.63 -92.16 43.35
C PHE A 600 -11.89 -91.75 42.08
N ILE A 601 -11.00 -90.75 42.14
CA ILE A 601 -10.10 -90.37 41.05
C ILE A 601 -8.69 -90.35 41.66
N PRO A 602 -7.73 -91.17 41.16
CA PRO A 602 -6.35 -91.12 41.63
C PRO A 602 -5.67 -89.78 41.34
#